data_AF-A0A7S1FGM3-F1
#
_entry.id   AF-A0A7S1FGM3-F1
#
_cell.length_a   1.000
_cell.length_b   1.000
_cell.length_c   1.000
_cell.angle_alpha   90.00
_cell.angle_beta   90.00
_cell.angle_gamma   90.00
#
_symmetry.space_group_name_H-M   'P 1'
#
loop_
_entity.id
_entity.type
_entity.pdbx_description
1 polymer ?
#
loop_
_entity_poly.entity_id
_entity_poly.type
_entity_poly.pdbx_seq_one_letter_code
_entity_poly.pdbx_strand_id
1 'polypeptide(L)'
;EDDGLRPAANPGTIHENLPPALDAALMPFQRAGVAFAIRREGRVLIGDEMGLGKTLQAIAVCCRFRENWPVLIVVPNSVRLVWADELERWVPELGPLCVNGVK
;
A
#
# COMPACT_ATOMS: atom_id res chain seq x y z
N GLU A 1 24.83 1.48 18.20
CA GLU A 1 25.98 1.50 17.28
C GLU A 1 25.44 1.77 15.89
N ASP A 2 25.99 2.80 15.26
CA ASP A 2 25.79 3.28 13.88
C ASP A 2 24.93 2.39 12.95
N ASP A 3 23.62 2.67 12.87
CA ASP A 3 22.69 2.00 11.95
C ASP A 3 22.84 2.68 10.58
N GLY A 4 23.88 2.26 9.84
CA GLY A 4 24.38 2.86 8.61
C GLY A 4 23.29 3.27 7.62
N LEU A 5 22.88 4.53 7.72
CA LEU A 5 21.98 5.22 6.81
C LEU A 5 22.67 5.28 5.45
N ARG A 6 22.47 4.23 4.65
CA ARG A 6 22.82 4.21 3.23
C ARG A 6 22.36 5.53 2.62
N PRO A 7 23.22 6.23 1.86
CA PRO A 7 22.87 7.52 1.29
C PRO A 7 21.55 7.34 0.55
N ALA A 8 20.55 8.13 0.96
CA ALA A 8 19.20 8.06 0.45
C ALA A 8 19.30 8.01 -1.08
N ALA A 9 18.95 6.86 -1.65
CA ALA A 9 18.76 6.73 -3.08
C ALA A 9 17.89 7.92 -3.47
N ASN A 10 18.44 8.72 -4.39
CA ASN A 10 17.89 9.93 -4.98
C ASN A 10 16.39 10.13 -4.64
N PRO A 11 15.94 11.24 -4.01
CA PRO A 11 14.52 11.49 -3.72
C PRO A 11 13.67 11.72 -4.99
N GLY A 12 14.03 11.07 -6.10
CA GLY A 12 13.15 10.77 -7.21
C GLY A 12 11.83 10.30 -6.64
N THR A 13 10.81 11.08 -6.97
CA THR A 13 9.54 11.22 -6.26
C THR A 13 9.03 9.85 -5.80
N ILE A 14 9.05 9.60 -4.49
CA ILE A 14 8.55 8.36 -3.85
C ILE A 14 7.13 7.96 -4.28
N HIS A 15 6.40 8.89 -4.90
CA HIS A 15 5.03 8.76 -5.42
C HIS A 15 4.93 8.51 -6.93
N GLU A 16 6.05 8.34 -7.63
CA GLU A 16 6.06 7.99 -9.04
C GLU A 16 5.31 6.64 -9.22
N ASN A 17 4.29 6.64 -10.09
CA ASN A 17 3.39 5.52 -10.38
C ASN A 17 2.29 5.20 -9.34
N LEU A 18 1.93 6.12 -8.45
CA LEU A 18 0.68 6.00 -7.67
C LEU A 18 -0.52 6.62 -8.42
N PRO A 19 -1.73 6.05 -8.31
CA PRO A 19 -2.95 6.72 -8.75
C PRO A 19 -3.07 8.11 -8.07
N PRO A 20 -3.32 9.20 -8.82
CA PRO A 20 -3.29 10.56 -8.26
C PRO A 20 -4.22 10.77 -7.06
N ALA A 21 -5.41 10.15 -7.10
CA ALA A 21 -6.39 10.23 -6.02
C ALA A 21 -5.88 9.52 -4.74
N LEU A 22 -5.25 8.35 -4.90
CA LEU A 22 -4.66 7.59 -3.80
C LEU A 22 -3.50 8.38 -3.17
N ASP A 23 -2.62 8.95 -4.00
CA ASP A 23 -1.52 9.74 -3.49
C ASP A 23 -2.02 10.95 -2.69
N ALA A 24 -2.95 11.72 -3.23
CA ALA A 24 -3.53 12.88 -2.57
C ALA A 24 -4.20 12.56 -1.23
N ALA A 25 -4.72 11.35 -1.05
CA ALA A 25 -5.37 10.91 0.17
C ALA A 25 -4.40 10.49 1.30
N LEU A 26 -3.12 10.22 0.99
CA LEU A 26 -2.16 9.78 1.99
C LEU A 26 -1.76 10.92 2.94
N MET A 27 -1.91 10.67 4.24
CA MET A 27 -1.42 11.54 5.30
C MET A 27 0.12 11.57 5.35
N PRO A 28 0.76 12.63 5.86
CA PRO A 28 2.21 12.75 5.87
C PRO A 28 2.96 11.56 6.49
N PHE A 29 2.43 11.00 7.59
CA PHE A 29 3.03 9.82 8.23
C PHE A 29 2.87 8.55 7.39
N GLN A 30 1.74 8.38 6.69
CA GLN A 30 1.52 7.24 5.80
C GLN A 30 2.48 7.31 4.61
N ARG A 31 2.74 8.50 4.06
CA ARG A 31 3.75 8.70 3.00
C ARG A 31 5.13 8.28 3.45
N ALA A 32 5.52 8.63 4.68
CA ALA A 32 6.78 8.17 5.25
C ALA A 32 6.83 6.64 5.38
N GLY A 33 5.71 6.00 5.76
CA GLY A 33 5.58 4.55 5.81
C GLY A 33 5.64 3.87 4.44
N VAL A 34 5.00 4.43 3.40
CA VAL A 34 5.12 3.97 2.01
C VAL A 34 6.57 4.08 1.54
N ALA A 35 7.22 5.23 1.75
CA ALA A 35 8.62 5.42 1.41
C ALA A 35 9.54 4.41 2.12
N PHE A 36 9.24 4.10 3.39
CA PHE A 36 9.96 3.05 4.13
C PHE A 36 9.76 1.67 3.48
N ALA A 37 8.54 1.32 3.09
CA ALA A 37 8.25 0.06 2.39
C ALA A 37 9.00 -0.04 1.05
N ILE A 38 9.04 1.04 0.26
CA ILE A 38 9.75 1.08 -1.02
C ILE A 38 11.25 0.84 -0.83
N ARG A 39 11.87 1.52 0.15
CA ARG A 39 13.30 1.30 0.48
C ARG A 39 13.62 -0.12 0.94
N ARG A 40 12.62 -0.87 1.38
CA ARG A 40 12.73 -2.27 1.82
C ARG A 40 12.17 -3.24 0.78
N GLU A 41 12.00 -2.81 -0.48
CA GLU A 41 11.52 -3.65 -1.58
C GLU A 41 10.16 -4.30 -1.26
N GLY A 42 9.26 -3.55 -0.61
CA GLY A 42 7.92 -3.99 -0.23
C GLY A 42 7.86 -4.83 1.05
N ARG A 43 9.00 -5.14 1.69
CA ARG A 43 9.06 -5.95 2.92
C ARG A 43 8.95 -5.07 4.16
N VAL A 44 7.74 -4.93 4.69
CA VAL A 44 7.45 -4.07 5.84
C VAL A 44 6.34 -4.64 6.73
N LEU A 45 6.38 -4.32 8.01
CA LEU A 45 5.24 -4.46 8.93
C LEU A 45 4.66 -3.07 9.20
N ILE A 46 3.39 -2.85 8.82
CA ILE A 46 2.66 -1.61 9.14
C ILE A 46 1.91 -1.84 10.46
N GLY A 47 2.43 -1.26 11.54
CA GLY A 47 1.97 -1.48 12.92
C GLY A 47 1.22 -0.31 13.55
N ASP A 48 0.76 0.66 12.75
CA ASP A 48 0.10 1.86 13.27
C ASP A 48 -1.21 1.55 14.02
N GLU A 49 -1.66 2.50 14.83
CA GLU A 49 -2.90 2.38 15.61
C GLU A 49 -4.13 2.05 14.73
N MET A 50 -5.13 1.39 15.32
CA MET A 50 -6.39 1.10 14.65
C MET A 50 -7.07 2.41 14.22
N GLY A 51 -7.62 2.44 13.00
CA GLY A 51 -8.28 3.64 12.44
C GLY A 51 -7.37 4.60 11.65
N LEU A 52 -6.04 4.46 11.71
CA LEU A 52 -5.11 5.34 10.99
C LEU A 52 -4.91 5.03 9.49
N GLY A 53 -5.82 4.26 8.88
CA GLY A 53 -5.79 4.02 7.42
C GLY A 53 -4.66 3.10 6.93
N LYS A 54 -4.30 2.06 7.71
CA LYS A 54 -3.30 1.05 7.30
C LYS A 54 -3.62 0.38 5.96
N THR A 55 -4.91 0.16 5.68
CA THR A 55 -5.37 -0.41 4.40
C THR A 55 -4.99 0.48 3.23
N LEU A 56 -5.28 1.78 3.31
CA LEU A 56 -4.91 2.77 2.29
C LEU A 56 -3.40 2.75 2.02
N GLN A 57 -2.61 2.73 3.09
CA GLN A 57 -1.15 2.68 3.00
C GLN A 57 -0.66 1.38 2.35
N ALA A 58 -1.24 0.23 2.70
CA ALA A 58 -0.91 -1.06 2.10
C ALA A 58 -1.25 -1.10 0.59
N ILE A 59 -2.41 -0.54 0.20
CA ILE A 59 -2.81 -0.41 -1.20
C ILE A 59 -1.81 0.48 -1.96
N ALA A 60 -1.39 1.61 -1.38
CA ALA A 60 -0.37 2.47 -1.98
C ALA A 60 0.95 1.73 -2.21
N VAL A 61 1.39 0.91 -1.25
CA VAL A 61 2.56 0.05 -1.44
C VAL A 61 2.33 -0.93 -2.60
N CYS A 62 1.18 -1.61 -2.67
CA CYS A 62 0.86 -2.55 -3.76
C CYS A 62 0.86 -1.87 -5.14
N CYS A 63 0.28 -0.67 -5.25
CA CYS A 63 0.26 0.12 -6.47
C CYS A 63 1.68 0.53 -6.90
N ARG A 64 2.57 0.82 -5.96
CA ARG A 64 3.95 1.17 -6.30
C ARG A 64 4.71 0.01 -6.97
N PHE A 65 4.35 -1.23 -6.64
CA PHE A 65 4.92 -2.44 -7.24
C PHE A 65 4.02 -3.03 -8.33
N ARG A 66 3.26 -2.20 -9.07
CA ARG A 66 2.32 -2.65 -10.11
C ARG A 66 2.94 -3.54 -11.19
N GLU A 67 4.22 -3.32 -11.49
CA GLU A 67 5.00 -4.14 -12.44
C GLU A 67 5.21 -5.59 -11.97
N ASN A 68 5.09 -5.85 -10.66
CA ASN A 68 5.28 -7.17 -10.06
C ASN A 68 3.97 -7.95 -9.84
N TRP A 69 2.84 -7.43 -10.31
CA TRP A 69 1.54 -8.10 -10.15
C TRP A 69 1.52 -9.43 -10.92
N PRO A 70 0.77 -10.44 -10.44
CA PRO A 70 -0.39 -10.38 -9.54
C PRO A 70 -0.07 -10.23 -8.04
N VAL A 71 -0.99 -9.62 -7.28
CA VAL A 71 -0.93 -9.45 -5.81
C VAL A 71 -1.96 -10.33 -5.12
N LEU A 72 -1.57 -10.98 -4.02
CA LEU A 72 -2.47 -11.73 -3.14
C LEU A 72 -2.62 -11.00 -1.79
N ILE A 73 -3.85 -10.69 -1.42
CA ILE A 73 -4.20 -10.07 -0.14
C ILE A 73 -4.90 -11.11 0.72
N VAL A 74 -4.34 -11.41 1.89
CA VAL A 74 -4.89 -12.37 2.85
C VAL A 74 -5.41 -11.62 4.06
N VAL A 75 -6.71 -11.77 4.33
CA VAL A 75 -7.40 -11.04 5.41
C VAL A 75 -8.44 -11.93 6.09
N PRO A 76 -8.81 -11.66 7.36
CA PRO A 76 -9.97 -12.29 7.98
C PRO A 76 -11.25 -12.06 7.17
N ASN A 77 -12.16 -13.04 7.17
CA ASN A 77 -13.40 -12.95 6.40
C ASN A 77 -14.25 -11.71 6.75
N SER A 78 -14.20 -11.24 8.00
CA SER A 78 -14.95 -10.08 8.49
C SER A 78 -14.59 -8.76 7.81
N VAL A 79 -13.35 -8.61 7.32
CA VAL A 79 -12.87 -7.37 6.67
C VAL A 79 -12.67 -7.54 5.17
N ARG A 80 -13.00 -8.72 4.63
CA ARG A 80 -12.82 -9.04 3.21
C ARG A 80 -13.56 -8.07 2.28
N LEU A 81 -14.79 -7.67 2.64
CA LEU A 81 -15.57 -6.68 1.87
C LEU A 81 -15.00 -5.27 1.98
N VAL A 82 -14.52 -4.88 3.18
CA VAL A 82 -13.85 -3.58 3.38
C VAL A 82 -12.64 -3.44 2.46
N TRP A 83 -11.85 -4.51 2.29
CA TRP A 83 -10.73 -4.50 1.35
C TRP A 83 -11.18 -4.41 -0.11
N ALA A 84 -12.28 -5.07 -0.48
CA ALA A 84 -12.83 -4.97 -1.83
C ALA A 84 -13.29 -3.53 -2.15
N ASP A 85 -14.02 -2.90 -1.24
CA ASP A 85 -14.51 -1.52 -1.39
C ASP A 85 -13.35 -0.52 -1.48
N GLU A 86 -12.31 -0.67 -0.65
CA GLU A 86 -11.12 0.19 -0.70
C GLU A 86 -10.33 0.00 -2.01
N LEU A 87 -10.21 -1.24 -2.52
CA LEU A 87 -9.54 -1.49 -3.79
C LEU A 87 -10.32 -0.92 -4.98
N GLU A 88 -11.64 -1.05 -4.99
CA GLU A 88 -12.50 -0.46 -6.02
C GLU A 88 -12.42 1.07 -5.99
N ARG A 89 -12.38 1.65 -4.78
CA ARG A 89 -12.26 3.10 -4.58
C ARG A 89 -10.91 3.66 -5.05
N TRP A 90 -9.81 3.01 -4.71
CA TRP A 90 -8.46 3.56 -4.93
C TRP A 90 -7.77 3.04 -6.18
N VAL A 91 -8.21 1.89 -6.70
CA VAL A 91 -7.63 1.21 -7.87
C VAL A 91 -8.75 0.72 -8.81
N PRO A 92 -9.58 1.63 -9.36
CA PRO A 92 -10.79 1.28 -10.12
C PRO A 92 -10.50 0.47 -11.39
N GLU A 93 -9.28 0.55 -11.91
CA GLU A 93 -8.80 -0.20 -13.08
C GLU A 93 -8.74 -1.73 -12.86
N LEU A 94 -8.85 -2.21 -11.63
CA LEU A 94 -8.92 -3.66 -11.34
C LEU A 94 -10.28 -4.27 -11.68
N GLY A 95 -11.28 -3.44 -11.99
CA GLY A 95 -12.65 -3.89 -12.17
C GLY A 95 -13.27 -4.44 -10.89
N PRO A 96 -14.48 -5.01 -10.95
CA PRO A 96 -15.10 -5.64 -9.80
C PRO A 96 -14.23 -6.81 -9.34
N LEU A 97 -13.54 -6.65 -8.21
CA LEU A 97 -12.71 -7.72 -7.66
C LEU A 97 -13.61 -8.93 -7.38
N CYS A 98 -13.33 -10.07 -8.03
CA CYS A 98 -13.91 -11.35 -7.65
C CYS A 98 -13.40 -11.72 -6.26
N VAL A 99 -14.16 -11.37 -5.23
CA VAL A 99 -13.85 -11.70 -3.85
C VAL A 99 -14.17 -13.18 -3.63
N ASN A 100 -13.32 -14.07 -4.16
CA ASN A 100 -13.51 -15.51 -4.09
C ASN A 100 -13.36 -16.00 -2.64
N GLY A 101 -14.49 -16.19 -1.95
CA GLY A 101 -14.54 -16.95 -0.72
C GLY A 101 -14.44 -18.44 -1.05
N VAL A 102 -13.34 -19.10 -0.70
CA VAL A 102 -13.38 -20.56 -0.56
C VAL A 102 -14.26 -20.84 0.66
N LYS A 103 -15.36 -21.56 0.40
CA LYS A 103 -16.48 -21.91 1.29
C LYS A 103 -16.15 -22.05 2.77
#